data_AF-A0A7Y2JKD5-F1
#
_entry.id   AF-A0A7Y2JKD5-F1
#
_cell.length_a   1.000
_cell.length_b   1.000
_cell.length_c   1.000
_cell.angle_alpha   90.00
_cell.angle_beta   90.00
_cell.angle_gamma   90.00
#
_symmetry.space_group_name_H-M   'P 1'
#
loop_
_entity.id
_entity.type
_entity.pdbx_description
1 polymer ?
#
loop_
_entity_poly.entity_id
_entity_poly.type
_entity_poly.pdbx_seq_one_letter_code
_entity_poly.pdbx_strand_id
1 'polypeptide(L)' 'DNWPDLFRAFYVHNPHPSFTQVEDVTEPFDPNRQIHVAPVEVTLDEIEAITAFVATLTPKDLGRPVQSK' A
#
# COMPACT_ATOMS: atom_id res chain seq x y z
N ASP A 1 18.70 -0.30 14.72
CA ASP A 1 17.82 -1.21 15.47
C ASP A 1 16.32 -1.00 15.24
N ASN A 2 15.82 0.23 15.00
CA ASN A 2 14.41 0.50 14.70
C ASN A 2 14.02 0.39 13.20
N TRP A 3 14.86 -0.25 12.38
CA TRP A 3 14.66 -0.32 10.94
C TRP A 3 13.33 -0.95 10.50
N PRO A 4 12.84 -2.05 11.11
CA PRO A 4 11.55 -2.63 10.74
C PRO A 4 10.36 -1.69 10.93
N ASP A 5 10.39 -0.84 11.94
CA ASP A 5 9.30 0.10 12.22
C ASP A 5 9.32 1.27 11.24
N LEU A 6 10.52 1.80 10.95
CA LEU A 6 10.70 2.81 9.91
C LEU A 6 10.26 2.32 8.53
N PHE A 7 10.55 1.05 8.21
CA PHE A 7 10.11 0.45 6.95
C PHE A 7 8.60 0.28 6.90
N ARG A 8 7.93 -0.11 8.00
CA ARG A 8 6.47 -0.24 8.04
C ARG A 8 5.75 1.11 8.01
N ALA A 9 6.34 2.16 8.55
CA ALA A 9 5.76 3.50 8.60
C ALA A 9 6.25 4.42 7.48
N PHE A 10 6.96 3.90 6.46
CA PHE A 10 7.63 4.75 5.45
C PHE A 10 6.65 5.66 4.69
N TYR A 11 5.38 5.24 4.58
CA TYR A 11 4.33 5.96 3.86
C TYR A 11 3.59 7.02 4.69
N VAL A 12 3.87 7.10 6.00
CA VAL A 12 3.18 8.00 6.94
C VAL A 12 3.63 9.45 6.77
N HIS A 13 4.85 9.67 6.29
CA HIS A 13 5.46 11.00 6.20
C HIS A 13 5.93 11.34 4.79
N ASN A 14 6.02 12.64 4.52
CA ASN A 14 6.64 13.14 3.29
C ASN A 14 8.11 12.71 3.23
N PRO A 15 8.63 12.36 2.04
CA PRO A 15 8.07 12.65 0.72
C PRO A 15 7.19 11.54 0.11
N HIS A 16 6.85 10.47 0.85
CA HIS A 16 6.15 9.30 0.29
C HIS A 16 4.76 9.06 0.91
N PRO A 17 3.80 9.99 0.80
CA PRO A 17 2.45 9.71 1.27
C PRO A 17 1.88 8.47 0.57
N SER A 18 1.05 7.70 1.28
CA SER A 18 0.18 6.69 0.63
C SER A 18 -0.59 7.35 -0.52
N PHE A 19 -0.71 6.68 -1.65
CA PHE A 19 -1.54 7.10 -2.78
C PHE A 19 -2.89 6.38 -2.79
N THR A 20 -3.10 5.41 -1.90
CA THR A 20 -4.38 4.73 -1.72
C THR A 20 -5.22 5.48 -0.68
N GLN A 21 -6.46 5.77 -1.03
CA GLN A 21 -7.47 6.33 -0.13
C GLN A 21 -8.54 5.29 0.12
N VAL A 22 -8.74 4.94 1.39
CA VAL A 22 -9.79 4.02 1.82
C VAL A 22 -10.94 4.83 2.40
N GLU A 23 -12.13 4.68 1.81
CA GLU A 23 -13.33 5.37 2.27
C GLU A 23 -13.58 5.10 3.77
N ASP A 24 -13.95 6.15 4.50
CA ASP A 24 -14.18 6.16 5.96
C ASP A 24 -12.99 5.75 6.86
N VAL A 25 -11.82 5.45 6.30
CA VAL A 25 -10.62 5.03 7.06
C VAL A 25 -9.48 6.03 6.95
N THR A 26 -9.26 6.60 5.76
CA THR A 26 -8.19 7.58 5.52
C THR A 26 -8.74 8.97 5.30
N GLU A 27 -8.02 9.99 5.76
CA GLU A 27 -8.37 11.39 5.48
C GLU A 27 -8.27 11.71 3.97
N PRO A 28 -9.13 12.60 3.45
CA PRO A 28 -9.01 13.08 2.09
C PRO A 28 -7.67 13.77 1.81
N PHE A 29 -7.16 13.61 0.59
CA PHE A 29 -6.00 14.38 0.14
C PHE A 29 -6.31 15.88 0.12
N ASP A 30 -5.34 16.70 0.51
CA ASP A 30 -5.44 18.16 0.43
C ASP A 30 -5.56 18.59 -1.04
N PRO A 31 -6.68 19.23 -1.46
CA PRO A 31 -6.90 19.64 -2.85
C PRO A 31 -5.92 20.71 -3.32
N ASN A 32 -5.25 21.42 -2.41
CA ASN A 32 -4.26 22.44 -2.75
C ASN A 32 -2.86 21.85 -2.97
N ARG A 33 -2.67 20.56 -2.65
CA ARG A 33 -1.40 19.89 -2.83
C ARG A 33 -1.29 19.35 -4.27
N GLN A 34 -0.17 19.63 -4.95
CA GLN A 34 0.08 19.05 -6.26
C GLN A 34 0.13 17.52 -6.16
N ILE A 35 -0.73 16.89 -6.96
CA ILE A 35 -0.82 15.43 -7.06
C ILE A 35 0.05 15.01 -8.25
N HIS A 36 1.16 14.32 -7.98
CA HIS A 36 2.01 13.75 -9.05
C HIS A 36 1.49 12.39 -9.55
N VAL A 37 0.70 11.69 -8.72
CA VAL A 37 0.07 10.40 -9.01
C VAL A 37 -1.34 10.45 -8.45
N ALA A 38 -2.36 10.32 -9.30
CA ALA A 38 -3.76 10.33 -8.87
C ALA A 38 -4.02 9.21 -7.86
N PRO A 39 -4.83 9.47 -6.82
CA PRO A 39 -5.06 8.46 -5.78
C PRO A 39 -5.88 7.29 -6.32
N VAL A 40 -5.65 6.13 -5.71
CA VAL A 40 -6.50 4.96 -5.89
C VAL A 40 -7.51 4.94 -4.76
N GLU A 41 -8.75 5.27 -5.08
CA GLU A 41 -9.88 5.27 -4.16
C GLU A 41 -10.47 3.86 -4.08
N VAL A 42 -10.66 3.35 -2.87
CA VAL A 42 -11.21 2.01 -2.59
C VAL A 42 -12.09 2.03 -1.34
N THR A 43 -13.04 1.10 -1.27
CA THR A 43 -13.82 0.82 -0.07
C THR A 43 -13.22 -0.34 0.74
N LEU A 44 -13.64 -0.51 2.00
CA LEU A 44 -13.27 -1.69 2.78
C LEU A 44 -13.79 -3.00 2.15
N ASP A 45 -15.02 -2.98 1.63
CA ASP A 45 -15.62 -4.14 0.96
C ASP A 45 -14.81 -4.55 -0.28
N GLU A 46 -14.29 -3.59 -1.05
CA GLU A 46 -13.42 -3.87 -2.19
C GLU A 46 -12.05 -4.40 -1.76
N ILE A 47 -11.48 -3.92 -0.65
CA ILE A 47 -10.25 -4.47 -0.07
C ILE A 47 -10.45 -5.94 0.31
N GLU A 48 -11.58 -6.26 0.95
CA GLU A 48 -11.93 -7.65 1.28
C GLU A 48 -12.10 -8.49 0.02
N ALA A 49 -12.79 -7.98 -1.00
CA ALA A 49 -12.97 -8.68 -2.27
C ALA A 49 -11.64 -8.92 -3.01
N ILE A 50 -10.74 -7.93 -3.05
CA ILE A 50 -9.40 -8.07 -3.63
C ILE A 50 -8.61 -9.13 -2.87
N THR A 51 -8.64 -9.10 -1.54
CA THR A 51 -7.91 -10.05 -0.70
C THR A 51 -8.45 -11.47 -0.91
N ALA A 52 -9.79 -11.62 -0.98
CA ALA A 52 -10.44 -12.89 -1.28
C ALA A 52 -10.05 -13.41 -2.67
N PHE A 53 -10.06 -12.56 -3.70
CA PHE A 53 -9.62 -12.92 -5.05
C PHE A 53 -8.15 -13.36 -5.06
N VAL A 54 -7.25 -12.58 -4.45
CA VAL A 54 -5.82 -12.91 -4.38
C VAL A 54 -5.57 -14.25 -3.67
N ALA A 55 -6.35 -14.57 -2.63
CA ALA A 55 -6.25 -15.86 -1.94
C ALA A 55 -6.60 -17.06 -2.83
N THR A 56 -7.31 -16.86 -3.95
CA THR A 56 -7.59 -17.92 -4.94
C THR A 56 -6.43 -18.14 -5.93
N LEU A 57 -5.49 -17.18 -6.03
CA LEU A 57 -4.41 -17.25 -7.00
C LEU A 57 -3.34 -18.22 -6.51
N THR A 58 -2.92 -19.13 -7.40
CA THR A 58 -1.71 -19.93 -7.16
C THR A 58 -0.49 -18.99 -7.20
N PRO A 59 0.31 -18.89 -6.12
CA PRO A 59 1.49 -18.04 -6.12
C PRO A 59 2.46 -18.44 -7.22
N LYS A 60 3.01 -17.45 -7.92
CA LYS A 60 4.04 -17.71 -8.92
C LYS A 60 5.32 -18.15 -8.24
N ASP A 61 5.90 -19.27 -8.69
CA ASP A 61 7.24 -19.67 -8.29
C ASP A 61 8.25 -18.63 -8.80
N LEU A 62 8.88 -17.90 -7.88
CA LEU A 62 9.90 -16.90 -8.18
C LEU A 62 11.32 -17.48 -8.17
N GLY A 63 11.46 -18.80 -8.00
CA GLY A 63 12.74 -19.48 -7.93
C GLY A 63 13.41 -19.40 -6.56
N ARG A 64 14.74 -19.51 -6.54
CA ARG A 64 15.52 -19.58 -5.30
C ARG A 64 15.48 -18.25 -4.53
N PRO A 65 15.48 -18.28 -3.17
CA PRO A 65 15.54 -17.07 -2.35
C PRO A 65 16.76 -16.18 -2.67
N VAL A 66 16.60 -14.87 -2.45
CA VAL A 66 17.71 -13.90 -2.54
C VAL A 66 18.86 -14.33 -1.63
N GLN A 67 20.06 -14.45 -2.21
CA GLN A 67 21.28 -14.76 -1.48
C GLN A 67 22.01 -13.45 -1.15
N SER A 68 22.16 -13.10 0.12
CA SER A 68 23.11 -12.06 0.54
C SER A 68 24.45 -12.71 0.91
N LYS A 69 25.56 -12.04 0.57
CA LYS A 69 26.90 -12.47 0.98
C LYS A 69 27.16 -12.17 2.45
#